data_AF-A0A1G2VM02-F1
#
_entry.id   AF-A0A1G2VM02-F1
#
_cell.length_a   1.000
_cell.length_b   1.000
_cell.length_c   1.000
_cell.angle_alpha   90.00
_cell.angle_beta   90.00
_cell.angle_gamma   90.00
#
_symmetry.space_group_name_H-M   'P 1'
#
loop_
_entity.id
_entity.type
_entity.pdbx_description
1 polymer ?
#
loop_
_entity_poly.entity_id
_entity_poly.type
_entity_poly.pdbx_seq_one_letter_code
_entity_poly.pdbx_strand_id
1 'polypeptide(L)'
;MNQKLKRFIKNKIMADKKFNLKESLRKLNEIADWFEDQKEIDIEAGLQLVKEGTRLVKDCKARLSEIENEFEKVRKEVEKDESAAGLKEAPF
;
A
#
# COMPACT_ATOMS: atom_id res chain seq x y z
N MET A 1 -14.25 -0.07 32.36
CA MET A 1 -13.27 -0.05 31.25
C MET A 1 -13.16 1.38 30.69
N ASN A 2 -11.95 1.94 30.62
CA ASN A 2 -11.68 3.38 30.35
C ASN A 2 -11.88 3.76 28.85
N GLN A 3 -12.59 4.84 28.57
CA GLN A 3 -12.82 5.35 27.20
C GLN A 3 -11.52 5.70 26.45
N LYS A 4 -10.50 6.22 27.14
CA LYS A 4 -9.19 6.51 26.53
C LYS A 4 -8.50 5.23 26.06
N LEU A 5 -8.63 4.14 26.83
CA LEU A 5 -8.06 2.84 26.47
C LEU A 5 -8.77 2.24 25.25
N LYS A 6 -10.10 2.35 25.17
CA LYS A 6 -10.86 1.92 23.98
C LYS A 6 -10.43 2.69 22.72
N ARG A 7 -10.21 4.00 22.83
CA ARG A 7 -9.78 4.85 21.71
C ARG A 7 -8.33 4.55 21.29
N PHE A 8 -7.44 4.27 22.24
CA PHE A 8 -6.06 3.89 21.97
C PHE A 8 -5.97 2.54 21.25
N ILE A 9 -6.71 1.53 21.74
CA ILE A 9 -6.80 0.22 21.09
C ILE A 9 -7.40 0.36 19.68
N LYS A 10 -8.48 1.14 19.51
CA LYS A 10 -9.08 1.40 18.19
C LYS A 10 -8.07 2.04 17.23
N ASN A 11 -7.33 3.07 17.66
CA ASN A 11 -6.34 3.73 16.81
C ASN A 11 -5.15 2.83 16.49
N LYS A 12 -4.67 2.02 17.45
CA LYS A 12 -3.59 1.06 17.23
C LYS A 12 -4.00 -0.04 16.25
N ILE A 13 -5.21 -0.60 16.40
CA ILE A 13 -5.79 -1.56 15.45
C ILE A 13 -5.94 -0.95 14.05
N MET A 14 -6.33 0.33 13.95
CA MET A 14 -6.43 1.03 12.66
C MET A 14 -5.06 1.26 12.01
N ALA A 15 -4.01 1.51 12.79
CA ALA A 15 -2.64 1.65 12.30
C ALA A 15 -1.98 0.29 11.95
N ASP A 16 -2.33 -0.78 12.66
CA ASP A 16 -1.80 -2.14 12.45
C ASP A 16 -2.48 -2.89 11.29
N LYS A 17 -3.65 -2.44 10.83
CA LYS A 17 -4.16 -2.81 9.49
C LYS A 17 -3.38 -2.08 8.41
N LYS A 18 -2.06 -2.29 8.35
CA LYS A 18 -1.29 -2.02 7.13
C LYS A 18 -1.98 -2.81 6.02
N PHE A 19 -2.62 -2.09 5.12
CA PHE A 19 -3.17 -2.64 3.89
C PHE A 19 -2.17 -3.62 3.26
N ASN A 20 -2.58 -4.87 3.08
CA ASN A 20 -1.71 -5.94 2.59
C ASN A 20 -1.77 -5.98 1.07
N LEU A 21 -0.78 -5.37 0.42
CA LEU A 21 -0.69 -5.28 -1.04
C LEU A 21 -0.72 -6.66 -1.73
N LYS A 22 -0.04 -7.67 -1.15
CA LYS A 22 -0.02 -9.03 -1.72
C LYS A 22 -1.40 -9.66 -1.73
N GLU A 23 -2.13 -9.55 -0.63
CA GLU A 23 -3.49 -10.10 -0.53
C GLU A 23 -4.46 -9.36 -1.46
N SER A 24 -4.34 -8.04 -1.57
CA SER A 24 -5.20 -7.25 -2.46
C SER A 24 -4.94 -7.53 -3.94
N LEU A 25 -3.69 -7.73 -4.34
CA LEU A 25 -3.36 -8.14 -5.70
C LEU A 25 -3.87 -9.56 -6.00
N ARG A 26 -3.78 -10.48 -5.03
CA ARG A 26 -4.38 -11.82 -5.18
C ARG A 26 -5.90 -11.72 -5.40
N LYS A 27 -6.60 -10.93 -4.59
CA LYS A 27 -8.04 -10.70 -4.74
C LYS A 27 -8.42 -10.06 -6.07
N LEU A 28 -7.59 -9.15 -6.58
CA LEU A 28 -7.79 -8.58 -7.92
C LEU A 28 -7.70 -9.64 -9.02
N ASN A 29 -6.75 -10.56 -8.92
CA ASN A 29 -6.68 -11.70 -9.84
C ASN A 29 -7.89 -12.61 -9.69
N GLU A 30 -8.30 -12.96 -8.46
CA GLU A 30 -9.50 -13.77 -8.22
C GLU A 30 -10.77 -13.13 -8.84
N ILE A 31 -10.88 -11.80 -8.80
CA ILE A 31 -11.96 -11.07 -9.48
C ILE A 31 -11.85 -11.19 -11.00
N ALA A 32 -10.65 -11.02 -11.57
CA ALA A 32 -10.43 -11.13 -13.01
C ALA A 32 -10.75 -12.55 -13.51
N ASP A 33 -10.22 -13.56 -12.82
CA ASP A 33 -10.45 -14.98 -13.11
C ASP A 33 -11.95 -15.30 -13.09
N TRP A 34 -12.69 -14.76 -12.11
CA TRP A 34 -14.15 -14.95 -12.05
C TRP A 34 -14.84 -14.48 -13.33
N PHE A 35 -14.46 -13.32 -13.89
CA PHE A 35 -15.06 -12.81 -15.12
C PHE A 35 -14.70 -13.65 -16.36
N GLU A 36 -13.52 -14.23 -16.40
CA GLU A 36 -13.06 -15.08 -17.50
C GLU A 36 -13.73 -16.46 -17.49
N ASP A 37 -14.03 -17.00 -16.31
CA ASP A 37 -14.64 -18.31 -16.14
C ASP A 37 -16.16 -18.35 -16.44
N GLN A 38 -16.81 -17.20 -16.65
CA GLN A 38 -18.26 -17.15 -16.87
C GLN A 38 -18.63 -17.42 -18.34
N LYS A 39 -19.41 -18.47 -18.58
CA LYS A 39 -20.06 -18.72 -19.89
C LYS A 39 -21.22 -17.75 -20.15
N GLU A 40 -21.97 -17.40 -19.10
CA GLU A 40 -22.99 -16.35 -19.08
C GLU A 40 -22.80 -15.52 -17.82
N ILE A 41 -22.78 -14.20 -17.96
CA ILE A 41 -22.42 -13.29 -16.87
C ILE A 41 -23.66 -12.94 -16.05
N ASP A 42 -23.60 -13.21 -14.75
CA ASP A 42 -24.51 -12.60 -13.77
C ASP A 42 -24.13 -11.12 -13.59
N ILE A 43 -25.00 -10.23 -14.08
CA ILE A 43 -24.75 -8.78 -14.09
C ILE A 43 -24.75 -8.18 -12.67
N GLU A 44 -25.58 -8.68 -11.76
CA GLU A 44 -25.65 -8.16 -10.39
C GLU A 44 -24.38 -8.54 -9.61
N ALA A 45 -23.95 -9.80 -9.72
CA ALA A 45 -22.70 -10.27 -9.14
C ALA A 45 -21.50 -9.55 -9.75
N GLY A 46 -21.47 -9.42 -11.08
CA GLY A 46 -20.41 -8.70 -11.80
C GLY A 46 -20.30 -7.25 -11.34
N LEU A 47 -21.41 -6.54 -11.16
CA LEU A 47 -21.40 -5.16 -10.67
C LEU A 47 -20.82 -5.04 -9.24
N GLN A 48 -21.07 -6.02 -8.37
CA GLN A 48 -20.45 -6.03 -7.02
C GLN A 48 -18.94 -6.23 -7.11
N LEU A 49 -18.48 -7.16 -7.95
CA LEU A 49 -17.05 -7.44 -8.14
C LEU A 49 -16.31 -6.25 -8.77
N VAL A 50 -16.92 -5.51 -9.71
CA VAL A 50 -16.35 -4.27 -10.25
C VAL A 50 -16.19 -3.20 -9.17
N LYS A 51 -17.18 -3.05 -8.27
CA LYS A 51 -17.09 -2.10 -7.15
C LYS A 51 -15.98 -2.49 -6.18
N GLU A 52 -15.87 -3.77 -5.86
CA GLU A 52 -14.80 -4.30 -5.00
C GLU A 52 -13.43 -4.11 -5.64
N GLY A 53 -13.26 -4.50 -6.90
CA GLY A 53 -12.03 -4.30 -7.67
C GLY A 53 -11.63 -2.85 -7.74
N THR A 54 -12.57 -1.92 -7.98
CA THR A 54 -12.31 -0.47 -7.98
C THR A 54 -11.75 0.00 -6.65
N ARG A 55 -12.31 -0.48 -5.53
CA ARG A 55 -11.80 -0.15 -4.19
C ARG A 55 -10.40 -0.73 -3.97
N LEU A 56 -10.18 -2.00 -4.29
CA LEU A 56 -8.87 -2.66 -4.17
C LEU A 56 -7.79 -1.94 -4.98
N VAL A 57 -8.08 -1.52 -6.21
CA VAL A 57 -7.15 -0.75 -7.04
C VAL A 57 -6.79 0.58 -6.41
N LYS A 58 -7.77 1.31 -5.85
CA LYS A 58 -7.51 2.58 -5.17
C LYS A 58 -6.58 2.40 -3.97
N ASP A 59 -6.86 1.39 -3.15
CA ASP A 59 -6.08 1.11 -1.96
C ASP A 59 -4.65 0.64 -2.34
N CYS A 60 -4.51 -0.19 -3.39
CA CYS A 60 -3.20 -0.59 -3.94
C CYS A 60 -2.37 0.60 -4.39
N LYS A 61 -2.97 1.52 -5.16
CA LYS A 61 -2.30 2.73 -5.65
C LYS A 61 -1.83 3.62 -4.50
N ALA A 62 -2.68 3.81 -3.49
CA ALA A 62 -2.30 4.57 -2.31
C ALA A 62 -1.08 3.94 -1.61
N ARG A 63 -1.09 2.61 -1.41
CA ARG A 63 0.01 1.92 -0.76
C ARG A 63 1.30 1.96 -1.57
N LEU A 64 1.22 1.85 -2.89
CA LEU A 64 2.39 1.96 -3.78
C LEU A 64 3.02 3.35 -3.70
N SER A 65 2.20 4.41 -3.68
CA SER A 65 2.70 5.78 -3.53
C SER A 65 3.39 6.00 -2.17
N GLU A 66 2.85 5.43 -1.08
CA GLU A 66 3.56 5.45 0.21
C GLU A 66 4.93 4.75 0.12
N ILE A 67 4.98 3.57 -0.51
CA ILE A 67 6.23 2.81 -0.68
C ILE A 67 7.25 3.60 -1.51
N GLU A 68 6.83 4.21 -2.61
CA GLU A 68 7.67 5.05 -3.47
C GLU A 68 8.29 6.22 -2.70
N ASN A 69 7.49 6.90 -1.86
CA ASN A 69 7.98 7.97 -1.00
C ASN A 69 9.03 7.50 0.01
N GLU A 70 8.88 6.30 0.56
CA GLU A 70 9.88 5.72 1.48
C GLU A 70 11.18 5.37 0.73
N PHE A 71 11.09 4.82 -0.48
CA PHE A 71 12.28 4.58 -1.32
C PHE A 71 13.03 5.87 -1.65
N GLU A 72 12.31 6.95 -1.98
CA GLU A 72 12.92 8.25 -2.27
C GLU A 72 13.63 8.84 -1.05
N LYS A 73 13.11 8.64 0.16
CA LYS A 73 13.81 9.05 1.40
C LYS A 73 15.10 8.28 1.60
N VAL A 74 15.04 6.95 1.47
CA VAL A 74 16.24 6.09 1.59
C VAL A 74 17.29 6.49 0.56
N ARG A 75 16.88 6.77 -0.68
CA ARG A 75 17.79 7.26 -1.72
C ARG A 75 18.50 8.56 -1.31
N LYS A 76 17.75 9.55 -0.80
CA LYS A 76 18.32 10.82 -0.34
C LYS A 76 19.25 10.68 0.85
N GLU A 77 18.99 9.72 1.74
CA GLU A 77 19.88 9.41 2.86
C GLU A 77 21.21 8.87 2.35
N VAL A 78 21.18 7.92 1.41
CA VAL A 78 22.39 7.39 0.76
C VAL A 78 23.19 8.48 0.05
N GLU A 79 22.54 9.34 -0.75
CA GLU A 79 23.21 10.43 -1.49
C GLU A 79 23.84 11.48 -0.54
N LYS A 80 23.23 11.75 0.62
CA LYS A 80 23.78 12.65 1.65
C LYS A 80 24.98 12.05 2.35
N ASP A 81 24.94 10.76 2.68
CA ASP A 81 26.06 10.06 3.32
C ASP A 81 27.29 10.02 2.39
N GLU A 82 27.09 9.83 1.08
CA GLU A 82 28.16 9.91 0.08
C GLU A 82 28.73 11.34 -0.06
N SER A 83 27.88 12.37 0.02
CA SER A 83 28.30 13.77 -0.05
C SER A 83 29.01 14.27 1.21
N ALA A 84 28.78 13.65 2.37
CA ALA A 84 29.44 14.00 3.63
C ALA A 84 30.86 13.41 3.77
N ALA A 85 31.22 12.43 2.94
CA ALA A 85 32.53 11.76 2.97
C ALA A 85 33.64 12.49 2.19
N GLY A 86 33.32 13.53 1.42
CA GLY A 86 34.29 14.29 0.61
C GLY A 86 34.39 15.76 1.02
N LEU A 87 35.44 16.12 1.78
CA LEU A 87 36.19 17.41 1.81
C LEU A 87 36.76 17.71 3.20
N LYS A 88 37.88 17.06 3.53
CA LYS A 88 38.98 17.67 4.29
C LYS A 88 40.31 17.24 3.68
N GLU A 89 40.58 17.68 2.45
CA GLU A 89 41.97 17.83 2.03
C GLU A 89 42.33 19.29 2.28
N ALA A 90 43.10 19.51 3.36
CA ALA A 90 43.64 20.80 3.70
C ALA A 90 44.68 21.19 2.64
N PRO A 91 44.71 22.46 2.17
CA PRO A 91 45.79 22.92 1.31
C PRO A 91 47.10 22.87 2.09
N PHE A 92 48.11 22.25 1.47
CA PHE A 92 49.51 22.23 1.93
C PHE A 92 50.08 23.65 2.05
#